data_AF-A0A7C2FWC8-F1
#
_entry.id   AF-A0A7C2FWC8-F1
#
_cell.length_a   1.000
_cell.length_b   1.000
_cell.length_c   1.000
_cell.angle_alpha   90.00
_cell.angle_beta   90.00
_cell.angle_gamma   90.00
#
_symmetry.space_group_name_H-M   'P 1'
#
loop_
_entity.id
_entity.type
_entity.pdbx_description
1 polymer ?
#
loop_
_entity_poly.entity_id
_entity_poly.type
_entity_poly.pdbx_seq_one_letter_code
_entity_poly.pdbx_strand_id
1 'polypeptide(L)' 'MAANDVLTPTDLALEAYNQALEPKKLVLLPGGHFDAYTTDFDRAAGAAPDWFVQHLSRP' A
#
# COMPACT_ATOMS: atom_id res chain seq x y z
N MET A 1 -1.35 1.91 1.71
CA MET A 1 -2.19 3.09 2.05
C MET A 1 -2.07 3.37 3.54
N ALA A 2 -2.29 4.60 3.99
CA ALA A 2 -2.31 4.95 5.41
C ALA A 2 -3.74 4.78 5.98
N ALA A 3 -3.85 4.33 7.23
CA ALA A 3 -5.11 3.92 7.84
C ALA A 3 -6.02 5.09 8.24
N ASN A 4 -5.43 6.26 8.52
CA ASN A 4 -6.13 7.48 8.92
C ASN A 4 -5.93 8.58 7.88
N ASP A 5 -5.94 8.20 6.59
CA ASP A 5 -5.71 9.13 5.49
C ASP A 5 -6.97 9.97 5.22
N VAL A 6 -6.84 11.29 5.34
CA VAL A 6 -7.92 12.25 5.08
C VAL A 6 -7.80 12.94 3.72
N LEU A 7 -6.66 12.79 3.02
CA LEU A 7 -6.44 13.37 1.69
C LEU A 7 -6.87 12.40 0.58
N THR A 8 -6.52 11.12 0.76
CA THR A 8 -7.03 10.01 -0.04
C THR A 8 -7.76 9.04 0.88
N PRO A 9 -9.08 9.23 1.10
CA PRO A 9 -9.84 8.51 2.11
C PRO A 9 -9.63 6.99 2.07
N THR A 10 -9.28 6.43 3.23
CA THR A 10 -8.93 5.02 3.37
C THR A 10 -10.09 4.09 3.00
N ASP A 11 -11.33 4.47 3.30
CA ASP A 11 -12.54 3.70 2.98
C ASP A 11 -12.71 3.48 1.47
N LEU A 12 -12.58 4.54 0.66
CA LEU A 12 -12.65 4.46 -0.81
C LEU A 12 -11.52 3.59 -1.37
N ALA A 13 -10.32 3.70 -0.82
CA ALA A 13 -9.19 2.89 -1.25
C ALA A 13 -9.36 1.40 -0.92
N LEU A 14 -9.94 1.09 0.26
CA LEU A 14 -10.28 -0.29 0.65
C LEU A 14 -11.42 -0.86 -0.20
N GLU A 15 -12.43 -0.05 -0.53
CA GLU A 15 -13.51 -0.46 -1.45
C GLU A 15 -12.94 -0.85 -2.82
N ALA A 16 -12.10 0.00 -3.41
CA ALA A 16 -11.44 -0.29 -4.68
C ALA A 16 -10.55 -1.55 -4.60
N TYR A 17 -9.79 -1.70 -3.51
CA TYR A 17 -8.98 -2.91 -3.28
C TYR A 17 -9.85 -4.18 -3.23
N ASN A 18 -11.01 -4.12 -2.58
CA ASN A 18 -11.92 -5.27 -2.48
C ASN A 18 -12.51 -5.68 -3.83
N GLN A 19 -12.74 -4.73 -4.73
CA GLN A 19 -13.23 -5.00 -6.09
C GLN A 19 -12.15 -5.59 -7.03
N ALA A 20 -10.86 -5.35 -6.77
CA ALA A 20 -9.78 -5.89 -7.59
C ALA A 20 -9.72 -7.43 -7.56
N LEU A 21 -9.25 -8.06 -8.64
CA LEU A 21 -9.08 -9.51 -8.73
C LEU A 21 -7.74 -9.98 -8.13
N GLU A 22 -7.60 -11.28 -7.90
CA GLU A 22 -6.35 -11.91 -7.46
C GLU A 22 -5.38 -12.18 -8.64
N PRO A 23 -4.05 -12.19 -8.41
CA PRO A 23 -3.37 -11.98 -7.13
C PRO A 23 -3.21 -10.50 -6.76
N LYS A 24 -3.56 -10.14 -5.52
CA LYS A 24 -3.38 -8.78 -4.96
C LYS A 24 -2.85 -8.81 -3.52
N LYS A 25 -2.24 -7.71 -3.09
CA LYS A 25 -1.68 -7.55 -1.73
C LYS A 25 -1.99 -6.16 -1.19
N LEU A 26 -2.49 -6.11 0.04
CA LEU A 26 -2.73 -4.86 0.78
C LEU A 26 -1.63 -4.66 1.82
N VAL A 27 -1.00 -3.48 1.79
CA VAL A 27 -0.16 -2.99 2.90
C VAL A 27 -0.82 -1.75 3.49
N LEU A 28 -1.31 -1.91 4.73
CA LEU A 28 -1.92 -0.85 5.53
C LEU A 28 -0.90 -0.32 6.54
N LEU A 29 -0.55 0.95 6.41
CA LEU A 29 0.35 1.67 7.30
C LEU A 29 -0.47 2.37 8.38
N PRO A 30 -0.01 2.42 9.65
CA PRO A 30 -0.63 3.29 10.63
C PRO A 30 -0.45 4.76 10.22
N GLY A 31 -1.22 5.66 10.82
CA GLY A 31 -1.03 7.10 10.62
C GLY A 31 -1.77 7.70 9.42
N GLY A 32 -1.41 8.94 9.10
CA GLY A 32 -2.02 9.77 8.05
C GLY A 32 -1.25 9.72 6.73
N HIS A 33 -1.74 10.47 5.73
CA HIS A 33 -1.23 10.42 4.35
C HIS A 33 0.29 10.51 4.23
N PHE A 34 0.90 11.44 4.99
CA PHE A 34 2.33 11.73 4.87
C PHE A 34 3.23 10.87 5.75
N ASP A 35 2.68 10.07 6.66
CA ASP A 35 3.49 9.21 7.55
C ASP A 35 4.23 8.11 6.76
N ALA A 36 3.71 7.75 5.59
CA ALA A 36 4.39 6.87 4.63
C ALA A 36 5.74 7.43 4.12
N TYR A 37 5.98 8.73 4.25
CA TYR A 37 7.24 9.40 3.86
C TYR A 37 8.13 9.74 5.05
N THR A 38 7.66 9.49 6.28
CA THR A 38 8.36 9.85 7.52
C THR A 38 8.45 8.62 8.42
N THR A 39 7.50 8.44 9.33
CA THR A 39 7.49 7.43 10.39
C THR A 39 7.50 6.00 9.84
N ASP A 40 6.80 5.75 8.73
CA ASP A 40 6.63 4.41 8.13
C ASP A 40 7.41 4.25 6.82
N PHE A 41 8.41 5.11 6.56
CA PHE A 41 9.11 5.16 5.28
C PHE A 41 9.68 3.79 4.84
N ASP A 42 10.44 3.11 5.70
CA ASP A 42 11.08 1.84 5.34
C ASP A 42 10.05 0.78 4.92
N ARG A 43 8.91 0.74 5.62
CA ARG A 43 7.82 -0.19 5.32
C ARG A 43 7.09 0.19 4.04
N ALA A 44 6.87 1.48 3.80
CA ALA A 44 6.24 1.98 2.58
C ALA A 44 7.12 1.74 1.35
N ALA A 45 8.41 2.09 1.44
CA ALA A 45 9.37 2.05 0.35
C ALA A 45 9.72 0.62 -0.09
N GLY A 46 9.72 -0.36 0.83
CA GLY A 46 10.01 -1.76 0.52
C GLY A 46 8.85 -2.54 -0.09
N ALA A 47 7.60 -2.18 0.23
CA ALA A 47 6.44 -3.01 -0.12
C ALA A 47 6.22 -3.21 -1.63
N ALA A 48 6.39 -2.15 -2.42
CA ALA A 48 6.20 -2.20 -3.87
C ALA A 48 7.31 -2.97 -4.61
N PRO A 49 8.61 -2.67 -4.40
CA PRO A 49 9.67 -3.42 -5.07
C PRO A 49 9.65 -4.91 -4.70
N ASP A 50 9.38 -5.29 -3.46
CA ASP A 50 9.24 -6.70 -3.06
C ASP A 50 8.16 -7.42 -3.88
N TRP A 51 7.01 -6.77 -4.07
CA TRP A 51 5.92 -7.32 -4.87
C TRP A 51 6.29 -7.44 -6.35
N PHE A 52 6.96 -6.44 -6.91
CA PHE A 52 7.42 -6.47 -8.29
C PHE A 52 8.49 -7.53 -8.52
N VAL A 53 9.46 -7.67 -7.61
CA VAL A 53 10.47 -8.73 -7.70
C VAL A 53 9.79 -10.10 -7.71
N GLN A 54 8.78 -10.30 -6.85
CA GLN A 54 8.05 -11.57 -6.79
C GLN A 54 7.31 -11.93 -8.09
N HIS A 55 6.78 -10.95 -8.83
CA HIS A 55 5.86 -11.22 -9.96
C HIS A 55 6.40 -10.84 -11.35
N LEU A 56 7.43 -9.98 -11.42
CA LEU A 56 7.94 -9.40 -12.66
C LEU A 56 9.40 -9.77 -12.94
N SER A 57 10.11 -10.36 -11.99
CA SER A 57 11.46 -10.87 -12.26
C SER A 57 11.38 -12.01 -13.27
N ARG A 58 12.16 -11.90 -14.34
CA ARG A 58 12.35 -13.02 -15.28
C ARG A 58 13.13 -14.14 -14.57
N PRO A 59 12.89 -15.42 -14.93
CA PRO A 59 13.77 -16.50 -14.51
C PRO A 59 15.21 -16.28 -15.00
#